data_AF-A0A960Y856-F1
#
_entry.id   AF-A0A960Y856-F1
#
_cell.length_a   1.000
_cell.length_b   1.000
_cell.length_c   1.000
_cell.angle_alpha   90.00
_cell.angle_beta   90.00
_cell.angle_gamma   90.00
#
_symmetry.space_group_name_H-M   'P 1'
#
loop_
_entity.id
_entity.type
_entity.pdbx_description
1 polymer ?
#
loop_
_entity_poly.entity_id
_entity_poly.type
_entity_poly.pdbx_seq_one_letter_code
_entity_poly.pdbx_strand_id
1 'polypeptide(L)'
;LAELLRTCGKYPLPNRKRITFQYILIDGVNDSLADAKRLRGLVGSLKSQVNLIQFNPYAESDFRPTPEERIREFQKVLLDGKIPTILRKHRGRDILAACGQLKDIESHTGV
;
A
#
# COMPACT_ATOMS: atom_id res chain seq x y z
N LEU A 1 14.29 -6.23 5.88
CA LEU A 1 12.89 -6.29 6.40
C LEU A 1 12.81 -6.56 7.92
N ALA A 2 13.43 -7.62 8.44
CA ALA A 2 13.31 -7.97 9.86
C ALA A 2 13.75 -6.83 10.81
N GLU A 3 14.81 -6.11 10.46
CA GLU A 3 15.27 -4.94 11.23
C GLU A 3 14.24 -3.82 11.29
N LEU A 4 13.62 -3.46 10.16
CA LEU A 4 12.55 -2.47 10.09
C LEU A 4 11.39 -2.85 11.03
N LEU A 5 10.90 -4.09 10.96
CA LEU A 5 9.79 -4.54 11.80
C LEU A 5 10.15 -4.56 13.30
N ARG A 6 11.39 -4.93 13.64
CA ARG A 6 11.89 -4.83 15.03
C ARG A 6 11.92 -3.39 15.52
N THR A 7 12.41 -2.46 14.69
CA THR A 7 12.44 -1.03 15.03
C THR A 7 11.04 -0.47 15.18
N CYS A 8 10.11 -0.82 14.28
CA CYS A 8 8.69 -0.47 14.40
C CYS A 8 8.08 -0.98 15.72
N GLY A 9 8.39 -2.20 16.13
CA GLY A 9 7.90 -2.78 17.39
C GLY A 9 8.42 -2.07 18.64
N LYS A 10 9.61 -1.46 18.57
CA LYS A 10 10.22 -0.69 19.67
C LYS A 10 9.84 0.78 19.67
N TYR A 11 9.22 1.28 18.58
CA TYR A 11 8.93 2.70 18.44
C TYR A 11 7.83 3.12 19.43
N PRO A 12 8.09 4.12 20.31
CA PRO A 12 7.12 4.52 21.32
C PRO A 12 5.96 5.26 20.64
N LEU A 13 4.77 4.66 20.67
CA LEU A 13 3.55 5.24 20.12
C LEU A 13 2.60 5.65 21.25
N PRO A 14 1.98 6.84 21.17
CA PRO A 14 0.83 7.17 22.01
C PRO A 14 -0.26 6.11 21.94
N ASN A 15 -1.04 5.96 23.02
CA ASN A 15 -2.07 4.92 23.13
C ASN A 15 -3.08 4.91 21.97
N ARG A 16 -3.37 6.07 21.36
CA ARG A 16 -4.33 6.18 20.25
C ARG A 16 -3.68 6.12 18.85
N LYS A 17 -2.35 6.08 18.74
CA LYS A 17 -1.65 6.03 17.45
C LYS A 17 -1.26 4.60 17.06
N ARG A 18 -1.19 4.36 15.75
CA ARG A 18 -0.75 3.11 15.12
C ARG A 18 0.28 3.44 14.04
N ILE A 19 1.25 2.55 13.83
CA ILE A 19 2.09 2.61 12.62
C ILE A 19 1.22 2.25 11.42
N THR A 20 1.30 3.04 10.36
CA THR A 20 0.55 2.81 9.12
C THR A 20 1.47 2.25 8.07
N PHE A 21 1.26 1.00 7.67
CA PHE A 21 1.95 0.41 6.53
C PHE A 21 1.19 0.73 5.25
N GLN A 22 1.86 1.33 4.28
CA GLN A 22 1.33 1.51 2.93
C GLN A 22 1.67 0.26 2.12
N TYR A 23 0.67 -0.34 1.48
CA TYR A 23 0.86 -1.53 0.65
C TYR A 23 0.25 -1.29 -0.72
N ILE A 24 1.12 -1.18 -1.73
CA ILE A 24 0.72 -0.98 -3.11
C ILE A 24 0.43 -2.35 -3.73
N LEU A 25 -0.80 -2.55 -4.19
CA LEU A 25 -1.27 -3.77 -4.83
C LEU A 25 -1.04 -3.69 -6.34
N ILE A 26 -0.22 -4.61 -6.85
CA ILE A 26 0.14 -4.76 -8.25
C ILE A 26 -0.35 -6.12 -8.73
N ASP A 27 -1.08 -6.11 -9.86
CA ASP A 27 -1.71 -7.28 -10.46
C ASP A 27 -0.70 -8.41 -10.72
N GLY A 28 -0.89 -9.55 -10.07
CA GLY A 28 -0.09 -10.76 -10.26
C GLY A 28 1.30 -10.71 -9.62
N VAL A 29 1.67 -9.64 -8.92
CA VAL A 29 3.00 -9.47 -8.30
C VAL A 29 2.94 -9.68 -6.79
N ASN A 30 1.99 -9.03 -6.11
CA ASN A 30 1.93 -9.03 -4.65
C ASN A 30 0.50 -8.96 -4.10
N ASP A 31 -0.49 -9.35 -4.89
CA ASP A 31 -1.90 -9.17 -4.61
C ASP A 31 -2.66 -10.49 -4.37
N SER A 32 -1.94 -11.60 -4.16
CA SER A 32 -2.56 -12.90 -3.89
C SER A 32 -3.07 -13.01 -2.45
N LEU A 33 -3.96 -13.97 -2.19
CA LEU A 33 -4.39 -14.28 -0.82
C LEU A 33 -3.24 -14.82 0.05
N ALA A 34 -2.23 -15.44 -0.57
CA ALA A 34 -1.02 -15.85 0.13
C ALA A 34 -0.21 -14.62 0.60
N ASP A 35 -0.12 -13.59 -0.24
CA ASP A 35 0.49 -12.30 0.13
C ASP A 35 -0.23 -11.64 1.30
N ALA A 36 -1.57 -11.61 1.28
CA ALA A 36 -2.36 -11.07 2.38
C ALA A 36 -2.09 -11.81 3.70
N LYS A 37 -2.01 -13.15 3.67
CA LYS A 37 -1.67 -13.97 4.84
C LYS A 37 -0.24 -13.71 5.34
N ARG A 38 0.72 -13.56 4.41
CA ARG A 38 2.12 -13.21 4.74
C ARG A 38 2.19 -11.83 5.39
N LEU A 39 1.55 -10.82 4.80
CA LEU A 39 1.50 -9.48 5.34
C LEU A 39 0.88 -9.46 6.74
N ARG A 40 -0.22 -10.19 6.94
CA ARG A 40 -0.84 -10.36 8.26
C ARG A 40 0.13 -10.91 9.29
N GLY A 41 0.91 -11.93 8.93
CA GLY A 41 1.94 -12.51 9.82
C GLY A 41 3.06 -11.53 10.17
N LEU A 42 3.42 -10.64 9.24
CA LEU A 42 4.50 -9.66 9.43
C LEU A 42 4.09 -8.48 10.33
N VAL A 43 2.88 -7.94 10.15
CA VAL A 43 2.46 -6.68 10.80
C VAL A 43 1.44 -6.87 11.91
N GLY A 44 0.83 -8.06 12.03
CA GLY A 44 -0.24 -8.33 12.99
C GLY A 44 0.21 -8.34 14.46
N SER A 45 1.49 -8.58 14.74
CA SER A 45 2.07 -8.47 16.09
C SER A 45 2.38 -7.03 16.49
N LEU A 46 2.33 -6.09 15.55
CA LEU A 46 2.62 -4.68 15.78
C LEU A 46 1.33 -3.90 16.04
N LYS A 47 1.43 -2.83 16.82
CA LYS A 47 0.35 -1.84 16.95
C LYS A 47 0.22 -1.02 15.67
N SER A 48 -0.35 -1.64 14.65
CA SER A 48 -0.32 -1.16 13.27
C SER A 48 -1.71 -1.13 12.62
N GLN A 49 -1.74 -0.54 11.43
CA GLN A 49 -2.83 -0.60 10.46
C GLN A 49 -2.22 -0.64 9.05
N VAL A 50 -3.00 -1.10 8.09
CA VAL A 50 -2.58 -1.20 6.68
C VAL A 50 -3.45 -0.30 5.81
N ASN A 51 -2.82 0.45 4.94
CA ASN A 51 -3.48 1.16 3.87
C ASN A 51 -3.19 0.43 2.55
N LEU A 52 -4.22 -0.16 1.97
CA LEU A 52 -4.14 -0.74 0.63
C LEU A 52 -4.27 0.38 -0.39
N ILE A 53 -3.35 0.42 -1.35
CA ILE A 53 -3.30 1.37 -2.45
C ILE A 53 -3.27 0.54 -3.72
N GLN A 54 -4.28 0.65 -4.58
CA GLN A 54 -4.19 0.04 -5.91
C GLN A 54 -3.08 0.74 -6.68
N PHE A 55 -2.25 -0.01 -7.39
CA PHE A 55 -1.23 0.58 -8.24
C PHE A 55 -1.85 1.53 -9.26
N ASN A 56 -1.20 2.68 -9.51
CA ASN A 56 -1.65 3.63 -10.51
C ASN A 56 -0.69 3.56 -11.72
N PRO A 57 -1.14 3.06 -12.88
CA PRO A 57 -0.29 2.97 -14.06
C PRO A 57 0.21 4.33 -14.53
N TYR A 58 1.40 4.32 -15.14
CA TYR A 58 1.97 5.44 -15.88
C TYR A 58 2.57 4.89 -17.18
N ALA A 59 2.79 5.77 -18.17
CA ALA A 59 3.07 5.39 -19.56
C ALA A 59 4.21 4.36 -19.77
N GLU A 60 5.18 4.32 -18.86
CA GLU A 60 6.38 3.47 -18.96
C GLU A 60 6.31 2.24 -18.04
N SER A 61 5.16 1.97 -17.40
CA SER A 61 5.04 0.86 -16.46
C SER A 61 4.45 -0.38 -17.10
N ASP A 62 5.14 -1.51 -16.98
CA ASP A 62 4.63 -2.85 -17.33
C ASP A 62 3.65 -3.41 -16.27
N PHE A 63 3.48 -2.72 -15.15
CA PHE A 63 2.64 -3.17 -14.06
C PHE A 63 1.18 -2.78 -14.26
N ARG A 64 0.30 -3.69 -13.84
CA ARG A 64 -1.15 -3.52 -13.94
C ARG A 64 -1.78 -3.28 -12.57
N PRO A 65 -2.88 -2.51 -12.51
CA PRO A 65 -3.61 -2.31 -11.28
C PRO A 65 -4.35 -3.60 -10.91
N THR A 66 -4.22 -4.05 -9.65
CA THR A 66 -4.98 -5.21 -9.16
C THR A 66 -6.49 -5.01 -9.33
N PRO A 67 -7.27 -5.97 -9.85
CA PRO A 67 -8.73 -5.88 -9.96
C PRO A 67 -9.41 -5.65 -8.61
N GLU A 68 -10.47 -4.82 -8.57
CA GLU A 68 -11.13 -4.43 -7.31
C GLU A 68 -11.59 -5.63 -6.46
N GLU A 69 -12.10 -6.68 -7.08
CA GLU A 69 -12.54 -7.90 -6.38
C GLU A 69 -11.40 -8.50 -5.55
N ARG A 70 -10.21 -8.67 -6.15
CA ARG A 70 -9.04 -9.21 -5.47
C ARG A 70 -8.54 -8.28 -4.37
N ILE A 71 -8.62 -6.97 -4.56
CA ILE A 71 -8.34 -5.99 -3.49
C ILE A 71 -9.26 -6.22 -2.29
N ARG A 72 -10.56 -6.45 -2.54
CA ARG A 72 -11.55 -6.69 -1.46
C ARG A 72 -11.30 -8.01 -0.76
N GLU A 73 -10.94 -9.07 -1.48
CA GLU A 73 -10.55 -10.35 -0.87
C GLU A 73 -9.28 -10.21 -0.02
N PHE A 74 -8.26 -9.52 -0.54
CA PHE A 74 -7.04 -9.21 0.20
C PHE A 74 -7.35 -8.42 1.48
N GLN A 75 -8.17 -7.37 1.36
CA GLN A 75 -8.64 -6.56 2.50
C GLN A 75 -9.36 -7.43 3.52
N LYS A 76 -10.24 -8.34 3.07
CA LYS A 76 -10.98 -9.23 3.95
C LYS A 76 -10.04 -10.10 4.79
N VAL A 77 -8.99 -10.68 4.19
CA VAL A 77 -8.00 -11.49 4.92
C VAL A 77 -7.32 -10.70 6.04
N LEU A 78 -7.00 -9.42 5.80
CA LEU A 78 -6.39 -8.55 6.82
C LEU A 78 -7.39 -8.19 7.94
N LEU A 79 -8.62 -7.83 7.57
CA LEU A 79 -9.69 -7.49 8.53
C LEU A 79 -10.08 -8.69 9.40
N ASP A 80 -10.23 -9.88 8.81
CA ASP A 80 -10.46 -11.14 9.53
C ASP A 80 -9.30 -11.45 10.49
N GLY A 81 -8.08 -11.03 10.12
CA GLY A 81 -6.88 -11.05 10.95
C GLY A 81 -6.83 -9.99 12.05
N LYS A 82 -7.90 -9.20 12.25
CA LYS A 82 -7.98 -8.07 13.18
C LYS A 82 -6.96 -6.96 12.90
N ILE A 83 -6.49 -6.83 11.66
CA ILE A 83 -5.62 -5.74 11.22
C ILE A 83 -6.50 -4.64 10.61
N PRO A 84 -6.59 -3.45 11.23
CA PRO A 84 -7.34 -2.34 10.66
C PRO A 84 -6.79 -2.04 9.27
N THR A 85 -7.66 -2.10 8.26
CA THR A 85 -7.26 -1.98 6.86
C THR A 85 -8.15 -1.01 6.12
N ILE A 86 -7.54 0.01 5.51
CA ILE A 86 -8.23 1.03 4.74
C ILE A 86 -7.82 0.89 3.27
N LEU A 87 -8.79 0.74 2.37
CA LEU A 87 -8.55 0.92 0.94
C LEU A 87 -8.52 2.42 0.64
N ARG A 88 -7.37 2.95 0.21
CA ARG A 88 -7.27 4.35 -0.20
C ARG A 88 -7.90 4.51 -1.57
N LYS A 89 -9.04 5.23 -1.62
CA LYS A 89 -9.61 5.72 -2.88
C LYS A 89 -8.64 6.71 -3.53
N HIS A 90 -8.37 6.52 -4.81
CA HIS A 90 -7.62 7.49 -5.60
C HIS A 90 -8.37 8.81 -5.64
N ARG A 91 -7.69 9.90 -5.30
CA ARG A 91 -8.12 11.27 -5.65
C ARG A 91 -7.17 11.76 -6.74
N GLY A 92 -7.66 12.35 -7.82
CA GLY A 92 -6.82 13.03 -8.82
C GLY A 92 -6.33 12.21 -10.04
N ARG A 93 -7.03 11.14 -10.47
CA ARG A 93 -6.69 10.46 -11.76
C ARG A 93 -6.79 11.40 -12.95
N ASP A 94 -7.67 12.38 -12.82
CA ASP A 94 -7.96 13.46 -13.75
C ASP A 94 -6.82 14.48 -13.91
N ILE A 95 -5.83 14.52 -13.01
CA ILE A 95 -4.76 15.54 -13.03
C ILE A 95 -3.33 15.00 -12.85
N LEU A 96 -3.09 13.69 -13.05
CA LEU A 96 -1.76 13.05 -12.88
C LEU A 96 -1.08 13.33 -11.52
N ALA A 97 -1.85 13.64 -10.47
CA ALA A 97 -1.33 14.02 -9.15
C ALA A 97 -1.44 12.90 -8.11
N ALA A 98 -1.63 11.65 -8.53
CA ALA A 98 -1.70 10.55 -7.59
C ALA A 98 -0.33 10.29 -6.95
N CYS A 99 -0.30 9.72 -5.74
CA CYS A 99 0.94 9.35 -5.06
C CYS A 99 1.83 8.48 -5.98
N GLY A 100 3.05 8.95 -6.25
CA GLY A 100 3.99 8.32 -7.18
C GLY A 100 4.07 8.93 -8.59
N GLN A 101 3.22 9.91 -8.92
CA GLN A 101 3.20 10.59 -10.22
C GLN A 101 3.81 12.01 -10.20
N LEU A 102 4.34 12.47 -9.07
CA LEU A 102 5.08 13.72 -8.99
C LEU A 102 6.42 13.54 -9.72
N LYS A 103 6.47 13.87 -11.01
CA LYS A 103 7.69 14.13 -11.77
C LYS A 103 7.95 15.64 -11.73
N ASP A 104 9.17 16.04 -11.43
CA ASP A 104 9.59 17.44 -11.57
C ASP A 104 9.40 17.87 -13.04
N ILE A 105 8.75 19.02 -13.25
CA ILE A 105 8.72 19.69 -14.55
C ILE A 105 10.09 20.37 -14.69
N GLU A 106 11.14 19.61 -14.96
CA GLU A 106 12.41 20.19 -15.40
C GLU A 106 12.44 20.27 -16.92
N SER A 107 12.23 21.49 -17.40
CA SER A 107 12.78 22.09 -18.64
C SER A 107 12.64 21.28 -19.95
N HIS A 108 11.52 21.48 -20.65
CA HIS A 108 11.59 21.60 -22.11
C HIS A 108 12.23 22.96 -22.45
N THR A 109 13.56 23.03 -22.42
CA THR A 109 14.28 24.01 -23.25
C THR A 109 14.08 23.59 -24.69
N GLY A 110 13.24 24.34 -25.40
CA GLY A 110 13.19 24.27 -26.86
C GLY A 110 14.54 24.67 -27.44
N VAL A 111 15.13 23.76 -28.20
CA VAL A 111 15.97 24.07 -29.37
C VAL A 111 15.18 23.61 -30.59
#